data_AF-A0AA42QD16-F1
#
_entry.id   AF-A0AA42QD16-F1
#
_cell.length_a   1.000
_cell.length_b   1.000
_cell.length_c   1.000
_cell.angle_alpha   90.00
_cell.angle_beta   90.00
_cell.angle_gamma   90.00
#
_symmetry.space_group_name_H-M   'P 1'
#
loop_
_entity.id
_entity.type
_entity.pdbx_description
1 polymer ?
#
loop_
_entity_poly.entity_id
_entity_poly.type
_entity_poly.pdbx_seq_one_letter_code
_entity_poly.pdbx_strand_id
1 'polypeptide(L)'
;MRSNLPSDLLEDFRLEAAEQLPRCEPLLIEFERAPKSAERLRELFRLIHTLKGNLGYVELNTQMPPPQAIEDVLDALRCGAMTFDSLLGDILLLSLDRLRTLLDQALEGSDHKPDSGQIRQLCSAHWVEVFNRTLQQQPTLTHR
;
A
#
# COMPACT_ATOMS: atom_id res chain seq x y z
N MET A 1 -23.05 3.85 7.39
CA MET A 1 -22.97 5.25 7.87
C MET A 1 -22.54 6.04 6.65
N ARG A 2 -23.45 6.82 6.05
CA ARG A 2 -23.08 7.69 4.92
C ARG A 2 -22.11 8.74 5.45
N SER A 3 -20.95 8.88 4.80
CA SER A 3 -19.99 9.93 5.09
C SER A 3 -20.69 11.29 5.00
N ASN A 4 -20.56 12.12 6.03
CA ASN A 4 -21.09 13.49 6.05
C ASN A 4 -20.11 14.48 5.37
N LEU A 5 -19.27 13.94 4.48
CA LEU A 5 -18.23 14.68 3.79
C LEU A 5 -18.83 15.44 2.60
N PRO A 6 -18.29 16.60 2.26
CA PRO A 6 -18.65 17.28 1.02
C PRO A 6 -18.43 16.32 -0.16
N SER A 7 -19.42 16.22 -1.05
CA SER A 7 -19.31 15.39 -2.27
C SER A 7 -18.06 15.74 -3.08
N ASP A 8 -17.74 17.04 -3.15
CA ASP A 8 -16.58 17.58 -3.87
C ASP A 8 -15.26 17.03 -3.30
N LEU A 9 -15.17 16.85 -1.98
CA LEU A 9 -13.95 16.33 -1.35
C LEU A 9 -13.71 14.85 -1.65
N LEU A 10 -14.78 14.05 -1.69
CA LEU A 10 -14.68 12.64 -2.09
C LEU A 10 -14.37 12.50 -3.58
N GLU A 11 -14.87 13.41 -4.41
CA GLU A 11 -14.56 13.46 -5.83
C GLU A 11 -13.11 13.87 -6.09
N ASP A 12 -12.59 14.88 -5.38
CA ASP A 12 -11.18 15.28 -5.45
C ASP A 12 -10.27 14.11 -5.08
N PHE A 13 -10.54 13.44 -3.97
CA PHE A 13 -9.78 12.25 -3.57
C PHE A 13 -9.85 11.14 -4.63
N ARG A 14 -11.02 10.90 -5.22
CA ARG A 14 -11.20 9.91 -6.29
C ARG A 14 -10.31 10.23 -7.49
N LEU A 15 -10.27 11.49 -7.92
CA LEU A 15 -9.45 11.94 -9.04
C LEU A 15 -7.96 11.80 -8.74
N GLU A 16 -7.53 12.23 -7.55
CA GLU A 16 -6.13 12.10 -7.10
C GLU A 16 -5.70 10.64 -7.02
N ALA A 17 -6.50 9.76 -6.41
CA ALA A 17 -6.18 8.34 -6.30
C ALA A 17 -6.09 7.66 -7.67
N ALA A 18 -6.99 8.03 -8.61
CA ALA A 18 -6.97 7.55 -9.98
C ALA A 18 -5.76 8.02 -10.79
N GLU A 19 -5.14 9.15 -10.42
CA GLU A 19 -3.88 9.63 -11.01
C GLU A 19 -2.64 9.00 -10.36
N GLN A 20 -2.64 8.88 -9.02
CA GLN A 20 -1.46 8.46 -8.25
C GLN A 20 -1.20 6.95 -8.33
N LEU A 21 -2.23 6.11 -8.18
CA LEU A 21 -2.05 4.66 -8.13
C LEU A 21 -1.42 4.07 -9.41
N PRO A 22 -1.83 4.47 -10.63
CA PRO A 22 -1.20 3.99 -11.86
C PRO A 22 0.28 4.36 -11.99
N ARG A 23 0.77 5.36 -11.24
CA ARG A 23 2.20 5.73 -11.25
C ARG A 23 3.05 4.76 -10.42
N CYS A 24 2.45 4.02 -9.48
CA CYS A 24 3.17 3.10 -8.61
C CYS A 24 3.71 1.87 -9.37
N GLU A 25 2.92 1.33 -10.30
CA GLU A 25 3.28 0.14 -11.10
C GLU A 25 4.56 0.32 -11.94
N PRO A 26 4.70 1.35 -12.80
CA PRO A 26 5.93 1.55 -13.56
C PRO A 26 7.13 1.81 -12.65
N LEU A 27 6.94 2.52 -11.52
CA LEU A 27 8.01 2.73 -10.53
C LEU A 27 8.49 1.41 -9.90
N LEU A 28 7.58 0.49 -9.60
CA LEU A 28 7.93 -0.84 -9.09
C LEU A 28 8.69 -1.67 -10.12
N ILE A 29 8.21 -1.72 -11.38
CA ILE A 29 8.88 -2.45 -12.47
C ILE A 29 10.28 -1.89 -12.72
N GLU A 30 10.43 -0.56 -12.71
CA GLU A 30 11.74 0.06 -12.84
C GLU A 30 12.63 -0.17 -11.62
N PHE A 31 12.06 -0.22 -10.42
CA PHE A 31 12.79 -0.53 -9.19
C PHE A 31 13.28 -1.98 -9.21
N GLU A 32 12.51 -2.93 -9.72
CA GLU A 32 12.94 -4.32 -9.92
C GLU A 32 14.17 -4.40 -10.83
N ARG A 33 14.20 -3.62 -11.91
CA ARG A 33 15.36 -3.55 -12.82
C ARG A 33 16.57 -2.85 -12.21
N ALA A 34 16.35 -1.97 -11.23
CA ALA A 34 17.38 -1.16 -10.59
C ALA A 34 17.15 -1.03 -9.08
N PRO A 35 17.29 -2.12 -8.29
CA PRO A 35 16.86 -2.19 -6.88
C PRO A 35 17.72 -1.35 -5.93
N LYS A 36 18.84 -0.79 -6.42
CA LYS A 36 19.68 0.17 -5.69
C LYS A 36 19.26 1.63 -5.92
N SER A 37 18.22 1.88 -6.71
CA SER A 37 17.73 3.23 -6.98
C SER A 37 16.90 3.75 -5.80
N ALA A 38 17.58 4.47 -4.89
CA ALA A 38 16.93 5.12 -3.75
C ALA A 38 15.90 6.19 -4.16
N GLU A 39 16.00 6.74 -5.37
CA GLU A 39 15.07 7.73 -5.90
C GLU A 39 13.69 7.12 -6.20
N ARG A 40 13.66 5.97 -6.90
CA ARG A 40 12.41 5.27 -7.25
C ARG A 40 11.67 4.81 -6.01
N LEU A 41 12.39 4.20 -5.07
CA LEU A 41 11.82 3.77 -3.80
C LEU A 41 11.27 4.95 -2.99
N ARG A 42 11.94 6.11 -3.04
CA ARG A 42 11.47 7.34 -2.38
C ARG A 42 10.23 7.92 -3.05
N GLU A 43 10.14 7.87 -4.38
CA GLU A 43 8.94 8.31 -5.09
C GLU A 43 7.75 7.40 -4.78
N LEU A 44 7.94 6.08 -4.87
CA LEU A 44 6.90 5.10 -4.55
C LEU A 44 6.39 5.25 -3.11
N PHE A 45 7.31 5.39 -2.14
CA PHE A 45 6.95 5.65 -0.75
C PHE A 45 6.12 6.93 -0.61
N ARG A 46 6.50 8.02 -1.29
CA ARG A 46 5.76 9.30 -1.22
C ARG A 46 4.34 9.17 -1.77
N LEU A 47 4.17 8.48 -2.90
CA LEU A 47 2.84 8.25 -3.49
C LEU A 47 1.92 7.52 -2.51
N ILE A 48 2.41 6.42 -1.90
CA ILE A 48 1.62 5.64 -0.95
C ILE A 48 1.36 6.42 0.34
N HIS A 49 2.36 7.14 0.86
CA HIS A 49 2.21 7.97 2.06
C HIS A 49 1.17 9.09 1.87
N THR A 50 1.20 9.77 0.71
CA THR A 50 0.22 10.80 0.35
C THR A 50 -1.18 10.19 0.21
N LEU A 51 -1.32 9.08 -0.52
CA LEU A 51 -2.59 8.37 -0.66
C LEU A 51 -3.18 8.00 0.71
N LYS A 52 -2.35 7.48 1.62
CA LYS A 52 -2.74 7.14 2.99
C LYS A 52 -3.24 8.37 3.76
N GLY A 53 -2.50 9.48 3.67
CA GLY A 53 -2.88 10.75 4.30
C GLY A 53 -4.24 11.24 3.81
N ASN A 54 -4.46 11.21 2.49
CA ASN A 54 -5.70 11.67 1.88
C ASN A 54 -6.87 10.74 2.26
N LEU A 55 -6.63 9.44 2.34
CA LEU A 55 -7.62 8.44 2.76
C LEU A 55 -8.11 8.65 4.21
N GLY A 56 -7.18 9.03 5.11
CA GLY A 56 -7.53 9.44 6.48
C GLY A 56 -8.30 10.76 6.51
N TYR A 57 -7.93 11.71 5.65
CA TYR A 57 -8.59 13.01 5.53
C TYR A 57 -10.05 12.89 5.05
N VAL A 58 -10.32 11.98 4.12
CA VAL A 58 -11.69 11.69 3.64
C VAL A 58 -12.42 10.62 4.45
N GLU A 59 -11.97 10.35 5.68
CA GLU A 59 -12.59 9.44 6.65
C GLU A 59 -12.88 8.00 6.14
N LEU A 60 -12.22 7.56 5.07
CA LEU A 60 -12.35 6.21 4.50
C LEU A 60 -11.49 5.19 5.28
N ASN A 61 -11.49 5.30 6.60
CA ASN A 61 -10.59 4.56 7.50
C ASN A 61 -10.68 3.03 7.38
N THR A 62 -11.79 2.49 6.90
CA THR A 62 -11.93 1.05 6.64
C THR A 62 -10.98 0.56 5.55
N GLN A 63 -10.52 1.43 4.66
CA GLN A 63 -9.58 1.14 3.57
C GLN A 63 -8.12 1.47 3.93
N MET A 64 -7.84 1.87 5.16
CA MET A 64 -6.50 2.21 5.65
C MET A 64 -5.50 1.04 5.71
N PRO A 65 -5.91 -0.22 6.03
CA PRO A 65 -4.93 -1.28 6.24
C PRO A 65 -4.04 -1.62 5.03
N PRO A 66 -4.55 -1.73 3.78
CA PRO A 66 -3.70 -2.02 2.62
C PRO A 66 -2.61 -0.98 2.32
N PRO A 67 -2.89 0.35 2.24
CA PRO A 67 -1.84 1.33 1.97
C PRO A 67 -0.81 1.41 3.12
N GLN A 68 -1.23 1.23 4.38
CA GLN A 68 -0.30 1.16 5.51
C GLN A 68 0.64 -0.03 5.38
N ALA A 69 0.14 -1.22 5.04
CA ALA A 69 0.97 -2.39 4.85
C ALA A 69 2.00 -2.17 3.72
N ILE A 70 1.56 -1.66 2.57
CA ILE A 70 2.45 -1.29 1.46
C ILE A 70 3.54 -0.33 1.94
N GLU A 71 3.19 0.73 2.67
CA GLU A 71 4.15 1.68 3.23
C GLU A 71 5.16 1.02 4.17
N ASP A 72 4.74 0.09 5.03
CA ASP A 72 5.62 -0.61 5.96
C ASP A 72 6.70 -1.44 5.24
N VAL A 73 6.37 -2.12 4.13
CA VAL A 73 7.38 -2.81 3.30
C VAL A 73 8.31 -1.83 2.60
N LEU A 74 7.77 -0.73 2.07
CA LEU A 74 8.60 0.30 1.44
C LEU A 74 9.56 0.94 2.43
N ASP A 75 9.13 1.12 3.69
CA ASP A 75 10.00 1.61 4.76
C ASP A 75 11.07 0.59 5.15
N ALA A 76 10.72 -0.70 5.24
CA ALA A 76 11.68 -1.77 5.50
C ALA A 76 12.75 -1.87 4.39
N LEU A 77 12.36 -1.70 3.13
CA LEU A 77 13.27 -1.59 1.99
C LEU A 77 14.18 -0.35 2.10
N ARG A 78 13.63 0.80 2.50
CA ARG A 78 14.40 2.06 2.68
C ARG A 78 15.43 1.96 3.80
N CYS A 79 15.07 1.29 4.88
CA CYS A 79 15.94 1.08 6.04
C CYS A 79 16.97 -0.04 5.80
N GLY A 80 16.88 -0.77 4.69
CA GLY A 80 17.73 -1.92 4.41
C GLY A 80 17.43 -3.15 5.27
N ALA A 81 16.29 -3.16 5.96
CA ALA A 81 15.81 -4.31 6.74
C ALA A 81 15.28 -5.44 5.85
N MET A 82 14.98 -5.13 4.58
CA MET A 82 14.54 -6.07 3.56
C MET A 82 15.30 -5.86 2.25
N THR A 83 15.40 -6.93 1.45
CA THR A 83 15.90 -6.86 0.07
C THR A 83 14.75 -7.00 -0.90
N PHE A 84 14.84 -6.33 -2.04
CA PHE A 84 13.85 -6.44 -3.10
C PHE A 84 14.19 -7.61 -4.02
N ASP A 85 13.22 -8.50 -4.23
CA ASP A 85 13.28 -9.59 -5.20
C ASP A 85 12.00 -9.60 -6.07
N SER A 86 11.98 -10.40 -7.12
CA SER A 86 10.84 -10.47 -8.04
C SER A 86 9.55 -10.92 -7.35
N LEU A 87 9.64 -11.80 -6.36
CA LEU A 87 8.48 -12.22 -5.59
C LEU A 87 7.88 -11.04 -4.82
N LEU A 88 8.69 -10.23 -4.14
CA LEU A 88 8.22 -9.03 -3.45
C LEU A 88 7.63 -8.02 -4.44
N GLY A 89 8.21 -7.89 -5.63
CA GLY A 89 7.65 -7.09 -6.72
C GLY A 89 6.24 -7.51 -7.10
N ASP A 90 6.03 -8.80 -7.39
CA ASP A 90 4.72 -9.37 -7.72
C ASP A 90 3.70 -9.14 -6.60
N ILE A 91 4.12 -9.29 -5.35
CA ILE A 91 3.27 -9.07 -4.16
C ILE A 91 2.83 -7.60 -4.08
N LEU A 92 3.75 -6.67 -4.29
CA LEU A 92 3.47 -5.24 -4.24
C LEU A 92 2.54 -4.83 -5.39
N LEU A 93 2.76 -5.34 -6.60
CA LEU A 93 1.86 -5.11 -7.75
C LEU A 93 0.44 -5.60 -7.46
N LEU A 94 0.30 -6.85 -7.01
CA LEU A 94 -1.00 -7.41 -6.65
C LEU A 94 -1.69 -6.61 -5.52
N SER A 95 -0.90 -6.11 -4.57
CA SER A 95 -1.42 -5.29 -3.47
C SER A 95 -1.94 -3.93 -3.96
N LEU A 96 -1.26 -3.30 -4.93
CA LEU A 96 -1.70 -2.05 -5.55
C LEU A 96 -2.98 -2.23 -6.36
N ASP A 97 -3.06 -3.29 -7.18
CA ASP A 97 -4.26 -3.61 -7.96
C ASP A 97 -5.48 -3.81 -7.06
N ARG A 98 -5.26 -4.50 -5.94
CA ARG A 98 -6.32 -4.74 -4.99
C ARG A 98 -6.70 -3.48 -4.21
N LEU A 99 -5.73 -2.65 -3.82
CA LEU A 99 -5.99 -1.35 -3.22
C LEU A 99 -6.86 -0.50 -4.14
N ARG A 100 -6.51 -0.40 -5.43
CA ARG A 100 -7.31 0.31 -6.43
C ARG A 100 -8.75 -0.19 -6.45
N THR A 101 -8.95 -1.51 -6.54
CA THR A 101 -10.28 -2.12 -6.54
C THR A 101 -11.09 -1.76 -5.28
N LEU A 102 -10.44 -1.75 -4.11
CA LEU A 102 -11.10 -1.42 -2.84
C LEU A 102 -11.49 0.06 -2.75
N LEU A 103 -10.67 0.96 -3.30
CA LEU A 103 -10.99 2.39 -3.35
C LEU A 103 -12.14 2.66 -4.32
N ASP A 104 -12.11 2.07 -5.52
CA ASP A 104 -13.20 2.20 -6.50
C ASP A 104 -14.53 1.77 -5.88
N GLN A 105 -14.57 0.62 -5.20
CA GLN A 105 -15.77 0.12 -4.50
C GLN A 105 -16.27 1.06 -3.40
N ALA A 106 -15.36 1.63 -2.61
CA ALA A 106 -15.72 2.56 -1.54
C ALA A 106 -16.27 3.89 -2.07
N LEU A 107 -15.76 4.35 -3.22
CA LEU A 107 -16.11 5.63 -3.81
C LEU A 107 -17.38 5.57 -4.66
N GLU A 108 -17.72 4.41 -5.23
CA GLU A 108 -18.98 4.19 -5.95
C GLU A 108 -20.22 4.18 -5.03
N GLY A 109 -20.04 4.29 -3.71
CA GLY A 109 -21.14 4.27 -2.73
C GLY A 109 -21.85 2.93 -2.65
N SER A 110 -21.24 1.87 -3.20
CA SER A 110 -21.76 0.53 -3.11
C SER A 110 -21.79 0.10 -1.63
N ASP A 111 -22.93 -0.42 -1.16
CA ASP A 111 -23.09 -0.96 0.21
C ASP A 111 -22.21 -2.22 0.44
N HIS A 112 -21.35 -2.53 -0.53
CA HIS A 112 -20.22 -3.43 -0.44
C HIS A 112 -19.17 -2.83 0.50
N LYS A 113 -19.43 -2.96 1.80
CA LYS A 113 -18.31 -2.98 2.74
C LYS A 113 -17.32 -4.03 2.21
N PRO A 114 -16.05 -3.67 1.98
CA PRO A 114 -15.05 -4.68 1.68
C PRO A 114 -15.15 -5.73 2.78
N ASP A 115 -15.35 -6.99 2.39
CA ASP A 115 -15.42 -8.05 3.37
C ASP A 115 -14.15 -7.95 4.21
N SER A 116 -14.33 -7.83 5.52
CA SER A 116 -13.21 -7.81 6.45
C SER A 116 -12.30 -9.05 6.27
N GLY A 117 -12.83 -10.14 5.70
CA GLY A 117 -12.07 -11.27 5.16
C GLY A 117 -11.12 -10.91 4.01
N GLN A 118 -11.55 -10.13 3.01
CA GLN A 118 -10.71 -9.67 1.90
C GLN A 118 -9.58 -8.72 2.35
N ILE A 119 -9.87 -7.77 3.23
CA ILE A 119 -8.84 -6.89 3.81
C ILE A 119 -7.86 -7.71 4.66
N ARG A 120 -8.37 -8.63 5.49
CA ARG A 120 -7.50 -9.53 6.26
C ARG A 120 -6.66 -10.39 5.36
N GLN A 121 -7.21 -10.98 4.30
CA GLN A 121 -6.49 -11.88 3.39
C GLN A 121 -5.38 -11.14 2.64
N LEU A 122 -5.63 -9.88 2.25
CA LEU A 122 -4.60 -8.99 1.75
C LEU A 122 -3.48 -8.78 2.75
N CYS A 123 -3.83 -8.48 4.01
CA CYS A 123 -2.88 -8.22 5.10
C CYS A 123 -2.31 -9.48 5.77
N SER A 124 -2.79 -10.69 5.48
CA SER A 124 -2.42 -11.91 6.24
C SER A 124 -1.76 -12.98 5.39
N ALA A 125 -2.16 -13.18 4.13
CA ALA A 125 -1.59 -14.25 3.31
C ALA A 125 -0.21 -13.87 2.74
N HIS A 126 -0.05 -12.64 2.26
CA HIS A 126 1.24 -12.17 1.73
C HIS A 126 2.14 -11.54 2.79
N TRP A 127 1.57 -10.80 3.75
CA TRP A 127 2.38 -10.07 4.73
C TRP A 127 2.92 -10.94 5.84
N VAL A 128 2.24 -12.03 6.23
CA VAL A 128 2.82 -12.96 7.22
C VAL A 128 4.04 -13.66 6.63
N GLU A 129 4.03 -14.03 5.35
CA GLU A 129 5.19 -14.66 4.73
C GLU A 129 6.34 -13.67 4.51
N VAL A 130 6.04 -12.46 4.03
CA VAL A 130 7.02 -11.37 3.87
C VAL A 130 7.61 -10.97 5.23
N PHE A 131 6.77 -10.72 6.23
CA PHE A 131 7.18 -10.34 7.59
C PHE A 131 7.93 -11.48 8.31
N ASN A 132 7.50 -12.74 8.15
CA ASN A 132 8.22 -13.89 8.72
C ASN A 132 9.59 -14.08 8.07
N ARG A 133 9.73 -13.86 6.75
CA ARG A 133 11.05 -13.86 6.09
C ARG A 133 11.94 -12.74 6.63
N THR A 134 11.40 -11.54 6.83
CA THR A 134 12.13 -10.39 7.41
C THR A 134 12.60 -10.66 8.84
N LEU A 135 11.76 -11.24 9.69
CA LEU A 135 12.15 -11.61 11.06
C LEU A 135 13.13 -12.79 11.11
N GLN A 136 13.03 -13.75 10.19
CA GLN A 136 13.97 -14.88 10.13
C GLN A 136 15.34 -14.51 9.54
N GLN A 137 15.47 -13.38 8.83
CA GLN A 137 16.76 -12.87 8.36
C GLN A 137 17.47 -11.91 9.34
N GLN A 138 16.88 -11.61 10.50
CA GLN A 138 17.59 -10.96 11.61
C GLN A 138 17.66 -11.88 12.84
N PRO A 139 18.60 -12.85 12.87
CA PRO A 139 19.02 -13.42 14.13
C PRO A 139 19.86 -12.38 14.85
N THR A 140 19.31 -11.78 15.92
CA THR A 140 20.01 -10.97 16.93
C THR A 140 20.51 -9.57 16.52
N LEU A 141 19.69 -8.56 16.81
CA LEU A 141 20.20 -7.42 17.59
C LEU A 141 19.96 -7.73 19.08
N THR A 142 20.81 -8.59 19.61
CA THR A 142 21.05 -8.65 21.05
C THR A 142 21.77 -7.36 21.42
N HIS A 143 21.08 -6.46 22.13
CA HIS A 143 21.64 -5.57 23.15
C HIS A 143 20.43 -4.92 23.83
N ARG A 144 20.11 -5.22 25.09
CA ARG A 144 20.99 -5.14 26.26
C ARG A 144 20.43 -5.94 27.43
#